data_AF-A0A958T6K6-F1
#
_entry.id   AF-A0A958T6K6-F1
#
_cell.length_a   1.000
_cell.length_b   1.000
_cell.length_c   1.000
_cell.angle_alpha   90.00
_cell.angle_beta   90.00
_cell.angle_gamma   90.00
#
_symmetry.space_group_name_H-M   'P 1'
#
loop_
_entity.id
_entity.type
_entity.pdbx_description
1 polymer ?
#
loop_
_entity_poly.entity_id
_entity_poly.type
_entity_poly.pdbx_seq_one_letter_code
_entity_poly.pdbx_strand_id
1 'polypeptide(L)' 'HREESCGGHFREEYQTPEGEALRRPEFQYVAAWEYKGEPSDAVMHKEDLAYENIEVKERSYK' A
#
# COMPACT_ATOMS: atom_id res chain seq x y z
N HIS A 1 0.79 1.96 9.95
CA HIS A 1 1.96 1.99 9.04
C HIS A 1 1.54 2.25 7.60
N ARG A 2 0.51 1.56 7.07
CA ARG A 2 -0.04 1.79 5.72
C ARG A 2 -1.43 2.43 5.83
N GLU A 3 -1.52 3.69 5.42
CA GLU A 3 -2.69 4.57 5.57
C GLU A 3 -3.34 4.86 4.22
N GLU A 4 -3.71 3.79 3.53
CA GLU A 4 -4.40 3.77 2.23
C GLU A 4 -5.31 2.53 2.14
N SER A 5 -6.03 2.41 1.02
CA SER A 5 -6.56 1.14 0.53
C SER A 5 -5.96 0.79 -0.82
N CYS A 6 -5.42 -0.42 -0.97
CA CYS A 6 -4.82 -0.88 -2.22
C CYS A 6 -4.94 -2.41 -2.34
N GLY A 7 -5.70 -2.89 -3.33
CA GLY A 7 -5.92 -4.33 -3.53
C GLY A 7 -6.69 -4.96 -2.36
N GLY A 8 -6.15 -6.02 -1.77
CA GLY A 8 -6.76 -6.71 -0.62
C GLY A 8 -6.56 -6.00 0.73
N HIS A 9 -5.70 -4.98 0.79
CA HIS A 9 -5.58 -4.12 1.97
C HIS A 9 -6.63 -3.01 1.86
N PHE A 10 -7.70 -3.09 2.64
CA PHE A 10 -8.82 -2.14 2.59
C PHE A 10 -9.07 -1.51 3.96
N ARG A 11 -9.24 -0.19 3.96
CA ARG A 11 -9.51 0.64 5.12
C ARG A 11 -10.65 1.58 4.78
N GLU A 12 -11.73 1.56 5.55
CA GLU A 12 -12.92 2.39 5.31
C GLU A 12 -12.62 3.88 5.36
N GLU A 13 -11.57 4.30 6.10
CA GLU A 13 -11.14 5.70 6.14
C GLU A 13 -10.45 6.15 4.83
N TYR A 14 -10.05 5.19 3.99
CA TYR A 14 -9.35 5.40 2.72
C TYR A 14 -10.08 4.69 1.59
N GLN A 15 -11.34 5.03 1.38
CA GLN A 15 -12.14 4.59 0.23
C GLN A 15 -12.65 5.78 -0.57
N THR A 16 -12.95 5.55 -1.84
CA THR A 16 -13.67 6.53 -2.66
C THR A 16 -15.10 6.72 -2.13
N PRO A 17 -15.81 7.80 -2.49
CA PRO A 17 -17.24 7.96 -2.13
C PRO A 17 -18.12 6.78 -2.57
N GLU A 18 -17.70 6.05 -3.59
CA GLU A 18 -18.35 4.87 -4.16
C GLU A 18 -18.00 3.56 -3.44
N GLY A 19 -17.13 3.61 -2.43
CA GLY A 19 -16.72 2.44 -1.64
C GLY A 19 -15.57 1.63 -2.23
N GLU A 20 -14.83 2.17 -3.20
CA GLU A 20 -13.68 1.49 -3.80
C GLU A 20 -12.37 1.85 -3.09
N ALA A 21 -11.34 1.04 -3.27
CA ALA A 21 -10.05 1.25 -2.64
C ALA A 21 -9.37 2.53 -3.15
N LEU A 22 -9.20 3.53 -2.28
CA LEU A 22 -8.46 4.75 -2.58
C LEU A 22 -6.97 4.54 -2.34
N ARG A 23 -6.22 4.35 -3.43
CA ARG A 23 -4.76 4.15 -3.40
C ARG A 23 -4.05 5.48 -3.25
N ARG A 24 -2.97 5.51 -2.47
CA ARG A 24 -2.20 6.73 -2.24
C ARG A 24 -0.76 6.62 -2.76
N PRO A 25 -0.24 7.64 -3.47
CA PRO A 25 1.12 7.61 -4.03
C PRO A 25 2.22 7.39 -2.98
N GLU A 26 2.05 7.92 -1.77
CA GLU A 26 3.03 7.77 -0.67
C GLU A 26 3.29 6.31 -0.26
N PHE A 27 2.41 5.39 -0.66
CA PHE A 27 2.50 3.97 -0.35
C PHE A 27 2.83 3.09 -1.56
N GLN A 28 3.33 3.68 -2.65
CA GLN A 28 3.89 2.99 -3.82
C GLN A 28 5.26 2.36 -3.54
N TYR A 29 5.29 1.46 -2.57
CA TYR A 29 6.46 0.69 -2.19
C TYR A 29 6.05 -0.71 -1.74
N VAL A 30 6.98 -1.65 -1.89
CA VAL A 30 6.91 -2.97 -1.23
C VAL A 30 7.56 -2.84 0.14
N ALA A 31 6.99 -3.50 1.14
CA ALA A 31 7.58 -3.55 2.47
C ALA A 31 7.61 -4.97 3.03
N ALA A 32 8.66 -5.25 3.79
CA ALA A 32 8.83 -6.50 4.51
C ALA A 32 9.33 -6.19 5.93
N TRP A 33 8.89 -6.99 6.89
CA TRP A 33 9.37 -6.92 8.26
C TRP A 33 10.47 -7.96 8.46
N GLU A 34 11.68 -7.51 8.75
CA GLU A 34 12.80 -8.36 9.17
C GLU A 34 12.56 -8.85 10.59
N TYR A 35 12.64 -10.17 10.79
CA TYR A 35 12.57 -10.76 12.11
C TYR A 35 13.92 -10.66 12.84
N LYS A 36 13.92 -10.07 14.04
CA LYS A 36 15.12 -9.85 14.86
C LYS A 36 15.17 -10.66 16.16
N GLY A 37 14.34 -11.69 16.29
CA GLY A 37 14.28 -12.56 17.47
C GLY A 37 13.05 -12.32 18.34
N GLU A 38 12.60 -11.07 18.46
CA GLU A 38 11.32 -10.71 19.10
C GLU A 38 10.46 -9.88 18.15
N PRO A 39 9.12 -10.05 18.13
CA PRO A 39 8.24 -9.28 17.25
C PRO A 39 8.32 -7.76 17.44
N SER A 40 8.60 -7.29 18.66
CA SER A 40 8.73 -5.86 18.97
C SER A 40 9.93 -5.19 18.29
N ASP A 41 10.95 -5.97 17.97
CA ASP A 41 12.23 -5.48 17.45
C ASP A 41 12.29 -5.59 15.92
N ALA A 42 11.19 -6.00 15.30
CA ALA A 42 11.10 -6.14 13.85
C ALA A 42 11.39 -4.81 13.14
N VAL A 43 12.18 -4.87 12.07
CA VAL A 43 12.54 -3.70 11.28
C VAL A 43 11.79 -3.73 9.96
N MET A 44 11.10 -2.65 9.61
CA MET A 44 10.45 -2.53 8.32
C MET A 44 11.44 -2.05 7.27
N HIS A 45 11.64 -2.86 6.25
CA HIS A 45 12.32 -2.50 5.02
C HIS A 45 11.30 -2.03 3.99
N LYS A 46 11.67 -1.04 3.18
CA LYS A 46 10.84 -0.52 2.09
C LYS A 46 11.67 -0.43 0.80
N GLU A 47 11.05 -0.76 -0.30
CA GLU A 47 11.59 -0.59 -1.65
C GLU A 47 10.56 0.11 -2.53
N ASP A 48 10.93 1.26 -3.08
CA ASP A 48 10.04 2.08 -3.91
C ASP A 48 9.73 1.39 -5.25
N LEU A 49 8.48 1.51 -5.70
CA LEU A 49 8.06 0.98 -6.98
C LEU A 49 8.15 2.06 -8.06
N ALA A 50 9.16 1.96 -8.91
CA ALA A 50 9.31 2.80 -10.10
C ALA A 50 8.63 2.17 -11.32
N TYR A 51 7.63 2.85 -11.89
CA TYR A 51 6.92 2.42 -13.08
C TYR A 51 7.40 3.21 -14.30
N GLU A 52 8.24 2.59 -15.14
CA GLU A 52 8.80 3.25 -16.34
C GLU A 52 7.97 2.99 -17.61
N ASN A 53 7.41 1.79 -17.71
CA ASN A 53 6.77 1.30 -18.93
C ASN A 53 5.25 1.48 -18.95
N ILE A 54 4.66 1.85 -17.81
CA ILE A 54 3.21 2.00 -17.66
C ILE A 54 2.91 3.20 -16.77
N GLU A 55 1.85 3.94 -17.11
CA GLU A 55 1.29 4.97 -16.27
C GLU A 55 0.43 4.32 -15.17
N VAL A 56 0.61 4.78 -13.93
CA VAL A 56 -0.19 4.30 -12.79
C VAL A 56 -1.58 4.92 -12.86
N LYS A 57 -2.61 4.08 -12.79
CA LYS A 57 -4.01 4.50 -12.76
C LYS A 57 -4.75 3.90 -11.57
N GLU A 58 -5.77 4.60 -11.11
CA GLU A 58 -6.73 4.07 -10.15
C GLU A 58 -7.62 3.01 -10.83
N ARG A 59 -7.91 1.92 -10.13
CA ARG A 59 -8.68 0.80 -10.67
C ARG A 59 -10.11 0.87 -10.15
N SER A 60 -11.06 1.09 -11.07
CA SER A 60 -12.51 0.95 -10.86
C SER A 60 -12.99 -0.44 -11.29
N TYR A 61 -13.95 -1.01 -10.58
CA TYR A 61 -14.64 -2.26 -10.93
C TYR A 61 -16.06 -2.04 -11.47
N LYS A 62 -16.51 -0.79 -11.54
CA LYS A 62 -17.64 -0.37 -12.38
C LYS A 62 -17.22 -0.34 -13.84
#